data_AF-A0A4Q5SY01-F1
#
_entry.id   AF-A0A4Q5SY01-F1
#
_cell.length_a   1.000
_cell.length_b   1.000
_cell.length_c   1.000
_cell.angle_alpha   90.00
_cell.angle_beta   90.00
_cell.angle_gamma   90.00
#
_symmetry.space_group_name_H-M   'P 1'
#
loop_
_entity.id
_entity.type
_entity.pdbx_description
1 polymer ?
#
loop_
_entity_poly.entity_id
_entity_poly.type
_entity_poly.pdbx_seq_one_letter_code
_entity_poly.pdbx_strand_id
1 'polypeptide(L)'
;MTESRRFADAFADALEARGVGLTWLRDRLTQRGHTVSLGALSYWRSGQREPSRRVSLEVVDVIEDVLGLRPSSLSIHLRGRARSGPTPFDELVGMARRVGQDRGLVGEGEVDRIAFDLVVDVDHEGRVTQVGVTQIFVAAVEGAASVTMFVAPGVSTDGAAFGDPDVAETHLRAVSGCTVDGIVHVVDGISAATLRFDRPLALGESVATEVVMVPLTDEAATDAEWGAVAEQRLE
;
A
#
# COMPACT_ATOMS: atom_id res chain seq x y z
N MET A 1 9.11 22.37 10.47
CA MET A 1 7.72 22.33 11.00
C MET A 1 7.19 20.93 10.79
N THR A 2 6.81 20.24 11.87
CA THR A 2 6.28 18.87 11.82
C THR A 2 4.91 18.87 11.13
N GLU A 3 4.61 17.85 10.31
CA GLU A 3 3.38 17.78 9.50
C GLU A 3 2.07 17.76 10.30
N SER A 4 2.08 17.17 11.50
CA SER A 4 0.96 17.26 12.46
C SER A 4 0.55 18.72 12.75
N ARG A 5 1.53 19.62 12.70
CA ARG A 5 1.30 21.06 12.87
C ARG A 5 0.64 21.67 11.63
N ARG A 6 0.99 21.20 10.43
CA ARG A 6 0.36 21.66 9.17
C ARG A 6 -1.11 21.27 9.09
N PHE A 7 -1.46 20.04 9.50
CA PHE A 7 -2.87 19.63 9.56
C PHE A 7 -3.66 20.45 10.59
N ALA A 8 -3.11 20.62 11.80
CA ALA A 8 -3.75 21.38 12.85
C ALA A 8 -4.02 22.84 12.45
N ASP A 9 -3.01 23.49 11.84
CA ASP A 9 -3.11 24.87 11.35
C ASP A 9 -4.20 24.97 10.25
N ALA A 10 -4.15 24.10 9.24
CA ALA A 10 -5.15 24.09 8.15
C ALA A 10 -6.58 23.80 8.66
N PHE A 11 -6.72 22.91 9.65
CA PHE A 11 -8.01 22.59 10.24
C PHE A 11 -8.57 23.74 11.08
N ALA A 12 -7.71 24.44 11.83
CA ALA A 12 -8.10 25.65 12.56
C ALA A 12 -8.54 26.76 11.59
N ASP A 13 -7.77 27.01 10.54
CA ASP A 13 -8.06 28.02 9.52
C ASP A 13 -9.40 27.73 8.80
N ALA A 14 -9.66 26.47 8.47
CA ALA A 14 -10.91 26.08 7.82
C ALA A 14 -12.16 26.31 8.70
N LEU A 15 -12.04 26.04 10.01
CA LEU A 15 -13.11 26.31 10.97
C LEU A 15 -13.37 27.82 11.10
N GLU A 16 -12.30 28.62 11.15
CA GLU A 16 -12.38 30.08 11.24
C GLU A 16 -12.98 30.68 9.97
N ALA A 17 -12.52 30.27 8.79
CA ALA A 17 -13.04 30.74 7.51
C ALA A 17 -14.54 30.42 7.33
N ARG A 18 -15.00 29.30 7.89
CA ARG A 18 -16.40 28.89 7.87
C ARG A 18 -17.23 29.52 9.01
N GLY A 19 -16.58 30.10 10.02
CA GLY A 19 -17.23 30.71 11.19
C GLY A 19 -17.91 29.70 12.12
N VAL A 20 -17.37 28.48 12.24
CA VAL A 20 -18.00 27.39 13.01
C VAL A 20 -17.09 26.82 14.11
N GLY A 21 -17.71 26.33 15.19
CA GLY A 21 -17.01 25.71 16.31
C GLY A 21 -16.99 24.18 16.25
N LEU A 22 -16.15 23.56 17.08
CA LEU A 22 -16.00 22.10 17.16
C LEU A 22 -17.31 21.37 17.56
N THR A 23 -18.13 21.98 18.42
CA THR A 23 -19.44 21.42 18.81
C THR A 23 -20.38 21.32 17.62
N TRP A 24 -20.44 22.38 16.80
CA TRP A 24 -21.24 22.40 15.57
C TRP A 24 -20.74 21.33 14.59
N LEU A 25 -19.42 21.23 14.41
CA LEU A 25 -18.84 20.23 13.51
C LEU A 25 -19.18 18.81 13.96
N ARG A 26 -19.01 18.50 15.25
CA ARG A 26 -19.36 17.20 15.83
C ARG A 26 -20.83 16.84 15.59
N ASP A 27 -21.74 17.78 15.83
CA ASP A 27 -23.18 17.53 15.68
C ASP A 27 -23.51 17.28 14.19
N ARG A 28 -22.86 18.00 13.29
CA ARG A 28 -23.03 17.81 11.84
C ARG A 28 -22.44 16.50 11.32
N LEU A 29 -21.33 16.03 11.88
CA LEU A 29 -20.76 14.72 11.59
C LEU A 29 -21.68 13.59 12.09
N THR A 30 -22.24 13.75 13.29
CA THR A 30 -23.18 12.79 13.89
C THR A 30 -24.45 12.64 13.02
N GLN A 31 -24.98 13.76 12.52
CA GLN A 31 -26.11 13.75 11.57
C GLN A 31 -25.82 13.02 10.26
N ARG A 32 -24.54 12.92 9.86
CA ARG A 32 -24.08 12.17 8.69
C ARG A 32 -23.65 10.73 9.02
N GLY A 33 -23.91 10.24 10.24
CA GLY A 33 -23.60 8.88 10.65
C GLY A 33 -22.18 8.66 11.17
N HIS A 34 -21.39 9.73 11.33
CA HIS A 34 -20.01 9.63 11.81
C HIS A 34 -19.88 10.07 13.26
N THR A 35 -19.49 9.14 14.14
CA THR A 35 -19.30 9.42 15.57
C THR A 35 -17.85 9.78 15.88
N VAL A 36 -17.57 11.06 16.17
CA VAL A 36 -16.26 11.52 16.67
C VAL A 36 -16.46 12.35 17.93
N SER A 37 -15.60 12.15 18.93
CA SER A 37 -15.69 12.87 20.19
C SER A 37 -15.20 14.31 20.06
N LEU A 38 -15.77 15.22 20.86
CA LEU A 38 -15.31 16.61 20.91
C LEU A 38 -13.84 16.72 21.36
N GLY A 39 -13.40 15.80 22.23
CA GLY A 39 -12.01 15.70 22.67
C GLY A 39 -11.05 15.36 21.52
N ALA A 40 -11.43 14.42 20.65
CA ALA A 40 -10.63 14.08 19.48
C ALA A 40 -10.45 15.28 18.54
N LEU A 41 -11.55 15.98 18.19
CA LEU A 41 -11.50 17.19 17.37
C LEU A 41 -10.65 18.30 18.01
N SER A 42 -10.68 18.42 19.35
CA SER A 42 -9.86 19.38 20.08
C SER A 42 -8.36 19.04 20.03
N TYR A 43 -8.01 17.75 20.12
CA TYR A 43 -6.63 17.29 19.97
C TYR A 43 -6.10 17.49 18.54
N TRP A 44 -6.96 17.32 17.53
CA TRP A 44 -6.66 17.57 16.12
C TRP A 44 -6.39 19.03 15.85
N ARG A 45 -7.27 19.93 16.30
CA ARG A 45 -7.08 21.38 16.11
C ARG A 45 -5.86 21.93 16.84
N SER A 46 -5.45 21.31 17.96
CA SER A 46 -4.26 21.73 18.72
C SER A 46 -2.96 21.09 18.22
N GLY A 47 -3.03 20.13 17.28
CA GLY A 47 -1.88 19.37 16.81
C GLY A 47 -1.26 18.45 17.87
N GLN A 48 -1.97 18.17 18.97
CA GLN A 48 -1.53 17.23 19.99
C GLN A 48 -1.65 15.77 19.51
N ARG A 49 -2.61 15.53 18.60
CA ARG A 49 -2.79 14.27 17.87
C ARG A 49 -3.31 14.58 16.48
N GLU A 50 -3.08 13.70 15.54
CA GLU A 50 -3.69 13.74 14.22
C GLU A 50 -4.65 12.55 14.01
N PRO A 51 -5.61 12.65 13.09
CA PRO A 51 -6.37 11.51 12.60
C PRO A 51 -5.41 10.49 11.97
N SER A 52 -5.37 9.28 12.53
CA SER A 52 -4.53 8.18 12.00
C SER A 52 -5.31 6.90 11.70
N ARG A 53 -6.34 6.58 12.48
CA ARG A 53 -7.18 5.39 12.25
C ARG A 53 -8.06 5.55 11.02
N ARG A 54 -8.34 4.46 10.28
CA ARG A 54 -9.22 4.44 9.09
C ARG A 54 -10.54 5.20 9.29
N VAL A 55 -11.28 4.88 10.35
CA VAL A 55 -12.55 5.56 10.70
C VAL A 55 -12.35 7.06 10.91
N SER A 56 -11.22 7.48 11.49
CA SER A 56 -10.90 8.90 11.69
C SER A 56 -10.49 9.59 10.38
N LEU A 57 -9.83 8.88 9.46
CA LEU A 57 -9.44 9.38 8.15
C LEU A 57 -10.67 9.59 7.24
N GLU A 58 -11.61 8.64 7.23
CA GLU A 58 -12.90 8.77 6.54
C GLU A 58 -13.68 10.00 7.05
N VAL A 59 -13.61 10.28 8.35
CA VAL A 59 -14.24 11.48 8.93
C VAL A 59 -13.62 12.77 8.40
N VAL A 60 -12.32 12.80 8.07
CA VAL A 60 -11.67 14.01 7.55
C VAL A 60 -12.25 14.42 6.19
N ASP A 61 -12.60 13.46 5.33
CA ASP A 61 -13.29 13.74 4.06
C ASP A 61 -14.65 14.38 4.27
N VAL A 62 -15.39 13.85 5.24
CA VAL A 62 -16.70 14.39 5.60
C VAL A 62 -16.55 15.78 6.21
N ILE A 63 -15.48 16.04 6.99
CA ILE A 63 -15.16 17.39 7.49
C ILE A 63 -14.91 18.35 6.32
N GLU A 64 -14.15 17.95 5.30
CA GLU A 64 -13.91 18.77 4.12
C GLU A 64 -15.23 19.13 3.41
N ASP A 65 -16.14 18.17 3.21
CA ASP A 65 -17.48 18.43 2.65
C ASP A 65 -18.33 19.33 3.55
N VAL A 66 -18.37 19.06 4.87
CA VAL A 66 -19.11 19.86 5.86
C VAL A 66 -18.66 21.32 5.86
N LEU A 67 -17.35 21.54 5.76
CA LEU A 67 -16.75 22.87 5.76
C LEU A 67 -16.76 23.53 4.38
N GLY A 68 -17.13 22.80 3.31
CA GLY A 68 -17.17 23.30 1.94
C GLY A 68 -15.78 23.50 1.33
N LEU A 69 -14.81 22.70 1.77
CA LEU A 69 -13.45 22.72 1.24
C LEU A 69 -13.37 21.93 -0.06
N ARG A 70 -12.33 22.19 -0.86
CA ARG A 70 -12.00 21.30 -1.98
C ARG A 70 -11.61 19.93 -1.43
N PRO A 71 -11.94 18.82 -2.12
CA PRO A 71 -11.46 17.51 -1.73
C PRO A 71 -9.94 17.52 -1.53
N SER A 72 -9.47 16.81 -0.51
CA SER A 72 -8.06 16.72 -0.11
C SER A 72 -7.44 17.97 0.54
N SER A 73 -8.20 19.00 0.90
CA SER A 73 -7.63 20.25 1.43
C SER A 73 -7.04 20.12 2.84
N LEU A 74 -7.58 19.26 3.70
CA LEU A 74 -7.06 19.02 5.06
C LEU A 74 -6.20 17.76 5.08
N SER A 75 -6.70 16.72 4.46
CA SER A 75 -6.12 15.39 4.46
C SER A 75 -4.78 15.24 3.72
N ILE A 76 -4.43 16.17 2.82
CA ILE A 76 -3.08 16.25 2.22
C ILE A 76 -1.98 16.47 3.27
N HIS A 77 -2.34 16.94 4.47
CA HIS A 77 -1.41 17.20 5.56
C HIS A 77 -1.25 16.02 6.54
N LEU A 78 -1.93 14.89 6.29
CA LEU A 78 -1.87 13.70 7.14
C LEU A 78 -0.89 12.68 6.56
N ARG A 79 0.00 12.13 7.40
CA ARG A 79 0.79 10.95 7.04
C ARG A 79 -0.10 9.72 7.09
N GLY A 80 0.04 8.81 6.12
CA GLY A 80 -0.73 7.57 6.06
C GLY A 80 -2.03 7.65 5.24
N ARG A 81 -2.38 8.80 4.68
CA ARG A 81 -3.36 8.84 3.59
C ARG A 81 -2.66 8.58 2.26
N ALA A 82 -2.45 7.30 1.94
CA ALA A 82 -2.46 6.90 0.55
C ALA A 82 -3.75 7.47 -0.07
N ARG A 83 -3.62 8.20 -1.18
CA ARG A 83 -4.69 8.98 -1.82
C ARG A 83 -5.99 8.17 -1.87
N SER A 84 -7.07 8.67 -1.25
CA SER A 84 -8.35 7.96 -1.29
C SER A 84 -9.03 8.23 -2.63
N GLY A 85 -9.01 7.16 -3.41
CA GLY A 85 -9.63 6.88 -4.69
C GLY A 85 -8.92 5.60 -5.14
N PRO A 86 -9.63 4.54 -5.59
CA PRO A 86 -8.96 3.34 -6.07
C PRO A 86 -8.07 3.80 -7.22
N THR A 87 -6.77 3.92 -6.96
CA THR A 87 -5.81 3.94 -8.04
C THR A 87 -5.88 2.50 -8.54
N PRO A 88 -6.31 2.25 -9.78
CA PRO A 88 -6.37 0.88 -10.29
C PRO A 88 -5.04 0.22 -10.00
N PHE A 89 -5.08 -1.02 -9.52
CA PHE A 89 -3.90 -1.74 -9.10
C PHE A 89 -2.76 -1.68 -10.16
N ASP A 90 -3.12 -1.65 -11.45
CA ASP A 90 -2.22 -1.45 -12.59
C ASP A 90 -1.51 -0.09 -12.63
N GLU A 91 -2.18 0.99 -12.25
CA GLU A 91 -1.58 2.34 -12.19
C GLU A 91 -0.53 2.45 -11.08
N LEU A 92 -0.74 1.71 -9.98
CA LEU A 92 0.19 1.63 -8.86
C LEU A 92 1.41 0.79 -9.19
N VAL A 93 1.22 -0.36 -9.85
CA VAL A 93 2.34 -1.12 -10.42
C VAL A 93 3.08 -0.31 -11.45
N GLY A 94 2.38 0.45 -12.30
CA GLY A 94 2.99 1.39 -13.24
C GLY A 94 3.82 2.46 -12.53
N MET A 95 3.38 2.95 -11.37
CA MET A 95 4.12 3.92 -10.56
C MET A 95 5.33 3.31 -9.86
N ALA A 96 5.16 2.14 -9.25
CA ALA A 96 6.25 1.37 -8.65
C ALA A 96 7.32 1.00 -9.67
N ARG A 97 6.93 0.69 -10.92
CA ARG A 97 7.85 0.51 -12.05
C ARG A 97 8.64 1.76 -12.36
N ARG A 98 7.98 2.92 -12.50
CA ARG A 98 8.66 4.19 -12.78
C ARG A 98 9.66 4.56 -11.67
N VAL A 99 9.22 4.48 -10.41
CA VAL A 99 10.08 4.76 -9.26
C VAL A 99 11.20 3.71 -9.12
N GLY A 100 10.90 2.45 -9.43
CA GLY A 100 11.86 1.36 -9.45
C GLY A 100 12.93 1.52 -10.52
N GLN A 101 12.56 1.93 -11.73
CA GLN A 101 13.49 2.21 -12.84
C GLN A 101 14.51 3.28 -12.46
N ASP A 102 14.08 4.38 -11.82
CA ASP A 102 14.98 5.43 -11.31
C ASP A 102 15.97 4.91 -10.25
N ARG A 103 15.70 3.73 -9.68
CA ARG A 103 16.52 3.02 -8.68
C ARG A 103 17.21 1.76 -9.22
N GLY A 104 17.14 1.49 -10.53
CA GLY A 104 17.73 0.31 -11.16
C GLY A 104 16.97 -1.00 -10.93
N LEU A 105 15.73 -0.94 -10.41
CA LEU A 105 14.83 -2.07 -10.26
C LEU A 105 14.08 -2.30 -11.58
N VAL A 106 14.67 -3.14 -12.43
CA VAL A 106 14.10 -3.54 -13.71
C VAL A 106 13.25 -4.78 -13.44
N GLY A 107 11.94 -4.69 -13.68
CA GLY A 107 10.98 -5.79 -13.52
C GLY A 107 11.26 -6.96 -14.47
N GLU A 108 10.32 -7.26 -15.35
CA GLU A 108 10.44 -8.31 -16.37
C GLU A 108 11.12 -7.79 -17.65
N GLY A 109 12.19 -6.98 -17.52
CA GLY A 109 12.85 -6.36 -18.68
C GLY A 109 13.72 -7.33 -19.48
N GLU A 110 14.24 -8.37 -18.83
CA GLU A 110 15.17 -9.36 -19.39
C GLU A 110 14.52 -10.74 -19.56
N VAL A 111 13.29 -10.90 -19.11
CA VAL A 111 12.54 -12.15 -19.09
C VAL A 111 11.09 -11.90 -19.44
N ASP A 112 10.44 -12.87 -20.08
CA ASP A 112 9.00 -12.91 -20.26
C ASP A 112 8.39 -13.90 -19.26
N ARG A 113 7.44 -13.47 -18.41
CA ARG A 113 6.70 -14.41 -17.57
C ARG A 113 5.61 -15.11 -18.36
N ILE A 114 5.71 -16.43 -18.47
CA ILE A 114 4.75 -17.27 -19.19
C ILE A 114 3.75 -17.97 -18.28
N ALA A 115 4.02 -18.07 -16.99
CA ALA A 115 3.09 -18.61 -16.00
C ALA A 115 3.23 -17.93 -14.64
N PHE A 116 2.11 -17.87 -13.92
CA PHE A 116 2.03 -17.36 -12.56
C PHE A 116 0.93 -18.10 -11.81
N ASP A 117 1.26 -18.59 -10.64
CA ASP A 117 0.35 -19.21 -9.70
C ASP A 117 0.52 -18.55 -8.33
N LEU A 118 -0.60 -18.28 -7.67
CA LEU A 118 -0.67 -17.60 -6.38
C LEU A 118 -1.58 -18.39 -5.46
N VAL A 119 -1.03 -18.82 -4.32
CA VAL A 119 -1.78 -19.47 -3.24
C VAL A 119 -1.76 -18.57 -2.02
N VAL A 120 -2.93 -18.31 -1.46
CA VAL A 120 -3.10 -17.49 -0.26
C VAL A 120 -3.68 -18.38 0.84
N ASP A 121 -2.91 -18.60 1.90
CA ASP A 121 -3.36 -19.35 3.07
C ASP A 121 -4.00 -18.39 4.07
N VAL A 122 -5.25 -18.66 4.44
CA VAL A 122 -6.01 -17.87 5.43
C VAL A 122 -6.32 -18.69 6.67
N ASP A 123 -6.33 -18.04 7.84
CA ASP A 123 -6.78 -18.64 9.08
C ASP A 123 -8.32 -18.60 9.24
N HIS A 124 -8.81 -19.14 10.35
CA HIS A 124 -10.23 -19.19 10.69
C HIS A 124 -10.89 -17.82 10.91
N GLU A 125 -10.11 -16.76 11.08
CA GLU A 125 -10.58 -15.37 11.25
C GLU A 125 -10.49 -14.59 9.93
N GLY A 126 -10.10 -15.26 8.84
CA GLY A 126 -9.95 -14.66 7.51
C GLY A 126 -8.63 -13.92 7.32
N ARG A 127 -7.66 -14.09 8.21
CA ARG A 127 -6.35 -13.42 8.11
C ARG A 127 -5.45 -14.22 7.21
N VAL A 128 -4.73 -13.55 6.31
CA VAL A 128 -3.70 -14.22 5.52
C VAL A 128 -2.50 -14.54 6.40
N THR A 129 -2.12 -15.80 6.38
CA THR A 129 -1.00 -16.35 7.14
C THR A 129 0.23 -16.58 6.27
N GLN A 130 0.01 -16.83 4.98
CA GLN A 130 1.07 -17.10 4.03
C GLN A 130 0.60 -16.82 2.60
N VAL A 131 1.51 -16.36 1.76
CA VAL A 131 1.28 -16.22 0.32
C VAL A 131 2.40 -16.93 -0.43
N GLY A 132 2.08 -18.00 -1.16
CA GLY A 132 3.00 -18.71 -2.04
C GLY A 132 2.86 -18.23 -3.48
N VAL A 133 3.98 -17.96 -4.14
CA VAL A 133 4.00 -17.51 -5.55
C VAL A 133 4.93 -18.41 -6.34
N THR A 134 4.39 -19.03 -7.39
CA THR A 134 5.16 -19.80 -8.37
C THR A 134 5.10 -19.08 -9.70
N GLN A 135 6.26 -18.88 -10.33
CA GLN A 135 6.37 -18.16 -11.60
C GLN A 135 7.24 -18.95 -12.56
N ILE A 136 6.93 -18.87 -13.86
CA ILE A 136 7.82 -19.39 -14.91
C ILE A 136 8.20 -18.23 -15.82
N PHE A 137 9.51 -18.01 -15.94
CA PHE A 137 10.11 -17.00 -16.78
C PHE A 137 10.85 -17.65 -17.95
N VAL A 138 10.84 -17.00 -19.11
CA VAL A 138 11.67 -17.33 -20.27
C VAL A 138 12.61 -16.15 -20.53
N ALA A 139 13.90 -16.41 -20.69
CA ALA A 139 14.87 -15.36 -20.95
C ALA A 139 14.62 -14.69 -22.30
N ALA A 140 14.41 -13.38 -22.29
CA ALA A 140 14.26 -12.54 -23.49
C ALA A 140 15.61 -12.01 -24.00
N VAL A 141 16.66 -12.12 -23.18
CA VAL A 141 18.05 -11.76 -23.51
C VAL A 141 19.02 -12.85 -23.06
N GLU A 142 20.20 -12.89 -23.69
CA GLU A 142 21.27 -13.78 -23.28
C GLU A 142 21.84 -13.36 -21.91
N GLY A 143 21.95 -14.29 -20.97
CA GLY A 143 22.54 -14.06 -19.66
C GLY A 143 21.59 -13.44 -18.63
N ALA A 144 20.27 -13.46 -18.87
CA ALA A 144 19.27 -12.99 -17.91
C ALA A 144 19.48 -13.68 -16.55
N ALA A 145 19.73 -12.90 -15.50
CA ALA A 145 20.20 -13.43 -14.21
C ALA A 145 19.25 -13.12 -13.03
N SER A 146 18.30 -12.22 -13.22
CA SER A 146 17.35 -11.84 -12.19
C SER A 146 16.09 -11.20 -12.75
N VAL A 147 15.07 -11.13 -11.91
CA VAL A 147 13.84 -10.39 -12.16
C VAL A 147 13.45 -9.62 -10.89
N THR A 148 12.97 -8.39 -11.04
CA THR A 148 12.40 -7.67 -9.89
C THR A 148 10.92 -8.02 -9.74
N MET A 149 10.57 -8.58 -8.59
CA MET A 149 9.19 -8.80 -8.16
C MET A 149 8.71 -7.60 -7.33
N PHE A 150 7.56 -7.03 -7.69
CA PHE A 150 6.90 -5.99 -6.88
C PHE A 150 5.87 -6.66 -5.97
N VAL A 151 5.88 -6.28 -4.69
CA VAL A 151 5.03 -6.83 -3.64
C VAL A 151 4.24 -5.69 -3.02
N ALA A 152 2.92 -5.82 -2.97
CA ALA A 152 2.03 -4.86 -2.34
C ALA A 152 1.24 -5.55 -1.21
N PRO A 153 1.79 -5.64 0.02
CA PRO A 153 1.01 -6.06 1.17
C PRO A 153 -0.23 -5.16 1.34
N GLY A 154 -1.40 -5.74 1.58
CA GLY A 154 -2.58 -4.95 1.96
C GLY A 154 -3.51 -4.48 0.83
N VAL A 155 -3.51 -5.09 -0.36
CA VAL A 155 -4.49 -4.74 -1.41
C VAL A 155 -5.77 -5.53 -1.19
N SER A 156 -6.84 -4.84 -0.81
CA SER A 156 -8.17 -5.42 -0.70
C SER A 156 -8.84 -5.60 -2.06
N THR A 157 -9.72 -6.61 -2.15
CA THR A 157 -10.47 -6.98 -3.37
C THR A 157 -11.46 -5.91 -3.86
N ASP A 158 -11.73 -4.89 -3.04
CA ASP A 158 -12.56 -3.72 -3.38
C ASP A 158 -11.74 -2.52 -3.91
N GLY A 159 -10.42 -2.67 -4.07
CA GLY A 159 -9.52 -1.61 -4.56
C GLY A 159 -9.35 -0.45 -3.58
N ALA A 160 -9.80 -0.59 -2.33
CA ALA A 160 -9.77 0.47 -1.33
C ALA A 160 -8.51 0.41 -0.45
N ALA A 161 -7.46 1.10 -0.92
CA ALA A 161 -6.26 1.50 -0.19
C ALA A 161 -5.37 0.37 0.36
N PHE A 162 -4.06 0.52 0.11
CA PHE A 162 -3.02 -0.27 0.77
C PHE A 162 -3.17 -0.17 2.29
N GLY A 163 -3.07 -1.31 2.97
CA GLY A 163 -2.89 -1.34 4.42
C GLY A 163 -1.78 -0.38 4.88
N ASP A 164 -1.88 0.07 6.13
CA ASP A 164 -0.88 0.93 6.76
C ASP A 164 0.53 0.34 6.55
N PRO A 165 1.53 1.10 6.05
CA PRO A 165 2.89 0.62 5.80
C PRO A 165 3.61 0.12 7.05
N ASP A 166 3.08 0.38 8.26
CA ASP A 166 3.54 -0.22 9.53
C ASP A 166 2.96 -1.63 9.79
N VAL A 167 2.10 -2.16 8.91
CA VAL A 167 1.48 -3.49 9.05
C VAL A 167 2.42 -4.54 8.47
N ALA A 168 3.23 -5.08 9.37
CA ALA A 168 4.06 -6.27 9.27
C ALA A 168 5.25 -6.18 8.29
N GLU A 169 6.46 -6.23 8.86
CA GLU A 169 7.66 -6.65 8.13
C GLU A 169 7.32 -7.96 7.39
N THR A 170 7.18 -7.94 6.07
CA THR A 170 6.87 -9.15 5.31
C THR A 170 8.16 -9.86 5.01
N HIS A 171 8.34 -11.08 5.51
CA HIS A 171 9.46 -11.91 5.10
C HIS A 171 9.15 -12.59 3.78
N LEU A 172 9.84 -12.17 2.73
CA LEU A 172 9.92 -12.91 1.48
C LEU A 172 11.08 -13.92 1.57
N ARG A 173 10.77 -15.19 1.33
CA ARG A 173 11.73 -16.29 1.34
C ARG A 173 11.70 -17.03 0.01
N ALA A 174 12.87 -17.27 -0.57
CA ALA A 174 13.00 -18.19 -1.69
C ALA A 174 12.72 -19.64 -1.26
N VAL A 175 11.96 -20.36 -2.07
CA VAL A 175 11.73 -21.80 -1.93
C VAL A 175 12.51 -22.57 -2.99
N SER A 176 12.44 -22.13 -4.25
CA SER A 176 13.09 -22.83 -5.37
C SER A 176 13.43 -21.88 -6.53
N GLY A 177 14.48 -22.22 -7.29
CA GLY A 177 14.87 -21.58 -8.55
C GLY A 177 15.40 -20.16 -8.45
N CYS A 178 15.52 -19.62 -7.23
CA CYS A 178 16.05 -18.28 -7.01
C CYS A 178 16.59 -18.07 -5.60
N THR A 179 17.30 -16.96 -5.41
CA THR A 179 17.53 -16.32 -4.12
C THR A 179 16.87 -14.95 -4.09
N VAL A 180 16.47 -14.49 -2.90
CA VAL A 180 15.85 -13.17 -2.70
C VAL A 180 16.91 -12.19 -2.19
N ASP A 181 17.18 -11.15 -2.97
CA ASP A 181 18.11 -10.07 -2.62
C ASP A 181 17.36 -8.91 -1.94
N GLY A 182 17.11 -9.06 -0.65
CA GLY A 182 16.48 -8.03 0.19
C GLY A 182 15.10 -7.58 -0.28
N ILE A 183 14.45 -6.75 0.52
CA ILE A 183 13.19 -6.11 0.16
C ILE A 183 13.41 -4.61 0.32
N VAL A 184 13.18 -3.86 -0.75
CA VAL A 184 13.33 -2.40 -0.77
C VAL A 184 11.95 -1.79 -0.86
N HIS A 185 11.62 -0.92 0.10
CA HIS A 185 10.41 -0.11 0.02
C HIS A 185 10.51 0.88 -1.15
N VAL A 186 9.55 0.81 -2.08
CA VAL A 186 9.53 1.64 -3.29
C VAL A 186 8.69 2.89 -3.03
N VAL A 187 7.38 2.72 -2.80
CA VAL A 187 6.41 3.80 -2.62
C VAL A 187 5.11 3.25 -2.04
N ASP A 188 4.43 4.02 -1.17
CA ASP A 188 3.04 3.77 -0.72
C ASP A 188 2.68 2.30 -0.44
N GLY A 189 3.46 1.62 0.42
CA GLY A 189 3.20 0.22 0.80
C GLY A 189 3.68 -0.82 -0.23
N ILE A 190 4.12 -0.39 -1.41
CA ILE A 190 4.73 -1.26 -2.41
C ILE A 190 6.22 -1.42 -2.13
N SER A 191 6.63 -2.66 -1.99
CA SER A 191 8.01 -3.09 -1.90
C SER A 191 8.45 -3.81 -3.17
N ALA A 192 9.75 -3.91 -3.38
CA ALA A 192 10.34 -4.68 -4.46
C ALA A 192 11.40 -5.61 -3.91
N ALA A 193 11.46 -6.82 -4.47
CA ALA A 193 12.47 -7.81 -4.17
C ALA A 193 13.10 -8.28 -5.47
N THR A 194 14.43 -8.36 -5.50
CA THR A 194 15.13 -8.92 -6.65
C THR A 194 15.22 -10.43 -6.45
N LEU A 195 14.62 -11.18 -7.37
CA LEU A 195 14.78 -12.62 -7.45
C LEU A 195 15.97 -12.89 -8.37
N ARG A 196 17.09 -13.35 -7.80
CA ARG A 196 18.24 -13.81 -8.58
C ARG A 196 18.06 -15.28 -8.92
N PHE A 197 18.15 -15.64 -10.19
CA PHE A 197 18.12 -17.04 -10.58
C PHE A 197 19.40 -17.75 -10.11
N ASP A 198 19.31 -19.07 -9.91
CA ASP A 198 20.45 -19.89 -9.47
C ASP A 198 21.67 -19.79 -10.41
N ARG A 199 21.41 -19.45 -11.68
CA ARG A 199 22.41 -19.12 -12.69
C ARG A 199 21.82 -18.19 -13.75
N PRO A 200 22.67 -17.47 -14.50
CA PRO A 200 22.24 -16.81 -15.73
C PRO A 200 21.62 -17.81 -16.72
N LEU A 201 20.59 -17.35 -17.42
CA LEU A 201 19.83 -18.12 -18.42
C LEU A 201 20.32 -17.80 -19.83
N ALA A 202 20.35 -18.81 -20.71
CA ALA A 202 20.54 -18.59 -22.14
C ALA A 202 19.28 -17.99 -22.77
N LEU A 203 19.39 -17.31 -23.91
CA LEU A 203 18.23 -16.77 -24.63
C LEU A 203 17.20 -17.88 -24.92
N GLY A 204 15.94 -17.65 -24.53
CA GLY A 204 14.84 -18.59 -24.70
C GLY A 204 14.81 -19.74 -23.67
N GLU A 205 15.77 -19.80 -22.74
CA GLU A 205 15.75 -20.76 -21.65
C GLU A 205 14.72 -20.36 -20.59
N SER A 206 14.06 -21.36 -19.99
CA SER A 206 13.04 -21.15 -18.96
C SER A 206 13.54 -21.50 -17.56
N VAL A 207 13.07 -20.75 -16.55
CA VAL A 207 13.24 -21.06 -15.14
C VAL A 207 11.91 -20.98 -14.40
N ALA A 208 11.69 -21.89 -13.45
CA ALA A 208 10.60 -21.79 -12.50
C ALA A 208 11.14 -21.25 -11.17
N THR A 209 10.52 -20.23 -10.60
CA THR A 209 10.85 -19.68 -9.29
C THR A 209 9.68 -19.85 -8.35
N GLU A 210 9.97 -20.21 -7.10
CA GLU A 210 8.98 -20.29 -6.04
C GLU A 210 9.45 -19.45 -4.87
N VAL A 211 8.57 -18.58 -4.38
CA VAL A 211 8.81 -17.74 -3.22
C VAL A 211 7.59 -17.77 -2.30
N VAL A 212 7.84 -17.58 -1.01
CA VAL A 212 6.79 -17.52 0.01
C VAL A 212 6.94 -16.22 0.78
N MET A 213 5.81 -15.54 1.00
CA MET A 213 5.69 -14.35 1.84
C MET A 213 4.97 -14.72 3.12
N VAL A 214 5.58 -14.37 4.25
CA VAL A 214 4.99 -14.55 5.59
C VAL A 214 4.94 -13.19 6.29
N PRO A 215 3.78 -12.77 6.83
CA PRO A 215 3.70 -11.55 7.64
C PRO A 215 4.44 -11.73 8.98
N LEU A 216 5.37 -10.84 9.34
CA LEU A 216 5.87 -10.73 10.72
C LEU A 216 4.96 -9.79 11.51
N THR A 217 3.98 -10.30 12.24
CA THR A 217 3.86 -10.09 13.70
C THR A 217 2.52 -10.55 14.25
N ASP A 218 2.62 -11.04 15.48
CA ASP A 218 1.67 -11.80 16.31
C ASP A 218 0.48 -10.98 16.87
N GLU A 219 0.35 -9.67 16.61
CA GLU A 219 -0.68 -8.85 17.30
C GLU A 219 -1.27 -7.67 16.51
N ALA A 220 -0.95 -7.47 15.23
CA ALA A 220 -1.48 -6.35 14.43
C ALA A 220 -2.15 -6.74 13.11
N ALA A 221 -2.28 -8.04 12.81
CA ALA A 221 -2.83 -8.56 11.56
C ALA A 221 -4.36 -8.71 11.58
N THR A 222 -5.09 -7.84 12.28
CA THR A 222 -6.52 -8.10 12.52
C THR A 222 -7.41 -7.86 11.30
N ASP A 223 -6.93 -7.21 10.23
CA ASP A 223 -7.75 -6.80 9.06
C ASP A 223 -6.99 -6.70 7.70
N ALA A 224 -5.80 -7.30 7.54
CA ALA A 224 -5.03 -7.16 6.29
C ALA A 224 -5.45 -8.19 5.22
N GLU A 225 -6.10 -7.73 4.13
CA GLU A 225 -6.28 -8.48 2.86
C GLU A 225 -5.00 -8.40 2.01
N TRP A 226 -4.59 -9.51 1.37
CA TRP A 226 -3.32 -9.58 0.63
C TRP A 226 -3.56 -9.87 -0.85
N GLY A 227 -2.78 -9.21 -1.71
CA GLY A 227 -2.71 -9.50 -3.15
C GLY A 227 -1.26 -9.59 -3.60
N ALA A 228 -0.93 -10.60 -4.39
CA ALA A 228 0.31 -10.63 -5.17
C ALA A 228 -0.04 -10.57 -6.65
N VAL A 229 0.79 -9.90 -7.44
CA VAL A 229 0.43 -9.59 -8.82
C VAL A 229 1.38 -10.18 -9.84
N ALA A 230 0.71 -10.82 -10.79
CA ALA A 230 1.16 -11.15 -12.12
C ALA A 230 0.95 -9.96 -13.07
N GLU A 231 2.00 -9.49 -13.73
CA GLU A 231 1.86 -8.89 -15.06
C GLU A 231 1.28 -9.97 -16.01
N GLN A 232 -0.02 -9.90 -16.29
CA GLN A 232 -0.51 -10.49 -17.52
C GLN A 232 -0.31 -9.42 -18.61
N ARG A 233 0.66 -9.64 -19.50
CA ARG A 233 0.59 -9.02 -20.83
C ARG A 233 -0.59 -9.68 -21.54
N LEU A 234 -1.77 -9.07 -21.45
CA LEU A 234 -2.77 -9.22 -22.50
C LEU A 234 -2.24 -8.42 -23.69
N GLU A 235 -1.90 -9.18 -24.72
CA GLU A 235 -1.50 -8.84 -26.10
C GLU A 235 -1.54 -7.36 -26.52
#